data_AF-A0A7C7VWW0-F1
#
_entry.id   AF-A0A7C7VWW0-F1
#
_cell.length_a   1.000
_cell.length_b   1.000
_cell.length_c   1.000
_cell.angle_alpha   90.00
_cell.angle_beta   90.00
_cell.angle_gamma   90.00
#
_symmetry.space_group_name_H-M   'P 1'
#
loop_
_entity.id
_entity.type
_entity.pdbx_description
1 polymer ?
#
loop_
_entity_poly.entity_id
_entity_poly.type
_entity_poly.pdbx_seq_one_letter_code
_entity_poly.pdbx_strand_id
1 'polypeptide(L)'
;MGKWRVGKWQMGGLLVEGAMGVIRHLVVDEFGVHVGRRSGRLQVMRIGEGTPSERLIQAAPLLHLESVLISGRGVSLSADAVRACCTEGIPIYFLDARGRPYAALYAAGLTGTVLTRREQLLAYADRRGLELAVAFARGKITNQAGFLRYVAKYRQETDPELYQELRWSAGEVRDHLEELRHLKGGVVDEVRGEILSIEGRAARRYWDALKRVIPERYGWPGR
;
A
#
# COMPACT_ATOMS: atom_id res chain seq x y z
N MET A 1 45.35 12.94 -17.21
CA MET A 1 46.11 12.18 -16.19
C MET A 1 45.17 11.94 -15.02
N GLY A 2 44.85 10.68 -14.72
CA GLY A 2 43.85 10.31 -13.69
C GLY A 2 43.00 9.10 -14.08
N LYS A 3 43.62 7.92 -14.12
CA LYS A 3 42.93 6.63 -14.30
C LYS A 3 42.24 6.26 -12.97
N TRP A 4 40.90 6.18 -12.97
CA TRP A 4 40.17 5.53 -11.88
C TRP A 4 40.14 4.02 -12.13
N ARG A 5 40.88 3.26 -11.32
CA ARG A 5 40.84 1.79 -11.30
C ARG A 5 39.58 1.35 -10.57
N VAL A 6 38.67 0.67 -11.27
CA VAL A 6 37.64 -0.15 -10.63
C VAL A 6 38.34 -1.39 -10.07
N GLY A 7 38.37 -1.51 -8.75
CA GLY A 7 38.98 -2.65 -8.06
C GLY A 7 38.23 -3.94 -8.39
N LYS A 8 38.92 -4.88 -9.04
CA LYS A 8 38.55 -6.30 -9.04
C LYS A 8 38.78 -6.84 -7.63
N TRP A 9 37.71 -7.24 -6.95
CA TRP A 9 37.81 -8.13 -5.79
C TRP A 9 37.66 -9.56 -6.30
N GLN A 10 38.79 -10.25 -6.47
CA GLN A 10 38.85 -11.71 -6.47
C GLN A 10 39.07 -12.14 -5.03
N MET A 11 38.05 -12.75 -4.44
CA MET A 11 38.22 -13.62 -3.27
C MET A 11 37.66 -14.99 -3.61
N GLY A 12 38.45 -16.00 -3.29
CA GLY A 12 38.37 -17.36 -3.77
C GLY A 12 37.06 -18.09 -3.50
N GLY A 13 36.95 -19.23 -4.17
CA GLY A 13 35.77 -20.07 -4.23
C GLY A 13 35.14 -20.35 -2.88
N LEU A 14 33.98 -19.76 -2.68
CA LEU A 14 32.83 -20.36 -2.03
C LEU A 14 31.64 -19.77 -2.78
N LEU A 15 30.78 -20.63 -3.34
CA LEU A 15 29.46 -20.21 -3.79
C LEU A 15 28.74 -19.69 -2.56
N VAL A 16 28.79 -18.37 -2.36
CA VAL A 16 27.85 -17.70 -1.49
C VAL A 16 26.52 -17.81 -2.23
N GLU A 17 25.78 -18.89 -1.95
CA GLU A 17 24.33 -18.87 -2.03
C GLU A 17 23.92 -17.68 -1.16
N GLY A 18 23.80 -16.52 -1.82
CA GLY A 18 23.32 -15.32 -1.17
C GLY A 18 22.03 -15.71 -0.48
N ALA A 19 21.96 -15.49 0.83
CA ALA A 19 20.73 -15.57 1.58
C ALA A 19 19.73 -14.64 0.88
N MET A 20 18.98 -15.19 -0.07
CA MET A 20 17.96 -14.45 -0.79
C MET A 20 16.93 -14.11 0.27
N GLY A 21 16.91 -12.84 0.67
CA GLY A 21 15.96 -12.32 1.61
C GLY A 21 14.57 -12.82 1.25
N VAL A 22 13.80 -13.21 2.26
CA VAL A 22 12.47 -13.77 2.07
C VAL A 22 11.61 -12.75 1.30
N ILE A 23 11.29 -13.05 0.04
CA ILE A 23 10.48 -12.18 -0.81
C ILE A 23 9.01 -12.36 -0.42
N ARG A 24 8.46 -11.37 0.27
CA ARG A 24 7.03 -11.32 0.66
C ARG A 24 6.16 -10.63 -0.39
N HIS A 25 6.70 -9.67 -1.12
CA HIS A 25 6.00 -9.02 -2.22
C HIS A 25 6.88 -9.06 -3.47
N LEU A 26 6.43 -9.79 -4.49
CA LEU A 26 7.13 -9.88 -5.76
C LEU A 26 6.67 -8.72 -6.65
N VAL A 27 7.59 -7.81 -6.99
CA VAL A 27 7.31 -6.68 -7.90
C VAL A 27 7.93 -6.97 -9.25
N VAL A 28 7.14 -6.84 -10.32
CA VAL A 28 7.55 -7.07 -11.70
C VAL A 28 7.25 -5.82 -12.53
N ASP A 29 8.29 -5.04 -12.78
CA ASP A 29 8.23 -3.73 -13.45
C ASP A 29 9.04 -3.68 -14.77
N GLU A 30 9.90 -4.65 -15.02
CA GLU A 30 10.70 -4.74 -16.25
C GLU A 30 9.90 -5.12 -17.50
N PHE A 31 10.23 -4.50 -18.63
CA PHE A 31 9.67 -4.87 -19.93
C PHE A 31 10.26 -6.18 -20.45
N GLY A 32 9.42 -7.00 -21.10
CA GLY A 32 9.86 -8.22 -21.80
C GLY A 32 10.25 -9.34 -20.83
N VAL A 33 9.50 -9.49 -19.74
CA VAL A 33 9.72 -10.55 -18.75
C VAL A 33 8.53 -11.51 -18.67
N HIS A 34 8.80 -12.73 -18.22
CA HIS A 34 7.85 -13.80 -18.04
C HIS A 34 7.84 -14.27 -16.59
N VAL A 35 6.66 -14.35 -15.98
CA VAL A 35 6.44 -14.90 -14.65
C VAL A 35 5.91 -16.34 -14.79
N GLY A 36 6.69 -17.31 -14.33
CA GLY A 36 6.36 -18.73 -14.35
C GLY A 36 6.49 -19.39 -12.99
N ARG A 37 5.86 -20.56 -12.80
CA ARG A 37 6.05 -21.41 -11.61
C ARG A 37 7.12 -22.46 -11.90
N ARG A 38 8.11 -22.59 -11.02
CA ARG A 38 9.07 -23.71 -11.04
C ARG A 38 9.50 -24.09 -9.62
N SER A 39 9.43 -25.38 -9.29
CA SER A 39 9.92 -25.94 -8.02
C SER A 39 9.44 -25.19 -6.76
N GLY A 40 8.13 -24.90 -6.68
CA GLY A 40 7.52 -24.20 -5.54
C GLY A 40 7.82 -22.70 -5.46
N ARG A 41 8.38 -22.12 -6.52
CA ARG A 41 8.74 -20.70 -6.62
C ARG A 41 8.05 -20.06 -7.81
N LEU A 42 7.76 -18.77 -7.71
CA LEU A 42 7.59 -17.93 -8.89
C LEU A 42 8.95 -17.47 -9.37
N GLN A 43 9.19 -17.56 -10.67
CA GLN A 43 10.40 -17.09 -11.33
C GLN A 43 10.03 -15.99 -12.31
N VAL A 44 10.75 -14.87 -12.23
CA VAL A 44 10.72 -13.79 -13.21
C VAL A 44 11.91 -13.98 -14.13
N MET A 45 11.64 -14.15 -15.42
CA MET A 45 12.67 -14.43 -16.42
C MET A 45 12.61 -13.41 -17.55
N ARG A 46 13.77 -12.95 -18.05
CA ARG A 46 13.85 -12.18 -19.30
C ARG A 46 13.37 -13.05 -20.47
N ILE A 47 12.59 -12.47 -21.39
CA ILE A 47 12.23 -13.11 -22.65
C ILE A 47 13.35 -12.88 -23.66
N GLY A 48 13.79 -13.94 -24.35
CA GLY A 48 14.87 -13.85 -25.34
C GLY A 48 15.83 -15.03 -25.27
N GLU A 49 17.01 -14.85 -25.89
CA GLU A 49 18.09 -15.84 -25.92
C GLU A 49 18.86 -15.89 -24.59
N GLY A 50 19.63 -16.96 -24.39
CA GLY A 50 20.36 -17.25 -23.17
C GLY A 50 19.84 -18.48 -22.43
N THR A 51 20.67 -19.02 -21.56
CA THR A 51 20.33 -20.15 -20.70
C THR A 51 19.28 -19.75 -19.66
N PRO A 52 18.53 -20.71 -19.08
CA PRO A 52 17.56 -20.41 -18.02
C PRO A 52 18.16 -19.66 -16.83
N SER A 53 19.43 -19.93 -16.51
CA SER A 53 20.17 -19.27 -15.42
C SER A 53 20.47 -17.81 -15.75
N GLU A 54 20.88 -17.51 -16.98
CA GLU A 54 21.16 -16.13 -17.44
C GLU A 54 19.89 -15.29 -17.56
N ARG A 55 18.77 -15.94 -17.88
CA ARG A 55 17.47 -15.27 -18.02
C ARG A 55 16.77 -15.05 -16.69
N LEU A 56 17.17 -15.72 -15.61
CA LEU A 56 16.52 -15.60 -14.30
C LEU A 56 16.86 -14.24 -13.66
N ILE A 57 15.84 -13.40 -13.49
CA ILE A 57 15.96 -12.10 -12.82
C ILE A 57 15.73 -12.26 -11.33
N GLN A 58 14.67 -12.99 -10.96
CA GLN A 58 14.27 -13.15 -9.56
C GLN A 58 13.49 -14.45 -9.36
N ALA A 59 13.62 -15.05 -8.17
CA ALA A 59 12.82 -16.19 -7.77
C ALA A 59 12.27 -16.05 -6.34
N ALA A 60 10.95 -16.08 -6.19
CA ALA A 60 10.26 -15.94 -4.90
C ALA A 60 9.60 -17.26 -4.50
N PRO A 61 9.95 -17.87 -3.35
CA PRO A 61 9.21 -19.01 -2.79
C PRO A 61 7.75 -18.67 -2.53
N LEU A 62 6.83 -19.52 -2.99
CA LEU A 62 5.40 -19.33 -2.74
C LEU A 62 5.08 -19.33 -1.24
N LEU A 63 5.80 -20.14 -0.45
CA LEU A 63 5.60 -20.30 1.00
C LEU A 63 5.63 -18.98 1.79
N HIS A 64 6.38 -17.99 1.30
CA HIS A 64 6.54 -16.71 2.00
C HIS A 64 5.95 -15.53 1.24
N LEU A 65 5.40 -15.78 0.05
CA LEU A 65 4.94 -14.74 -0.83
C LEU A 65 3.52 -14.34 -0.42
N GLU A 66 3.34 -13.08 -0.07
CA GLU A 66 2.07 -12.48 0.33
C GLU A 66 1.35 -11.81 -0.85
N SER A 67 2.07 -11.32 -1.86
CA SER A 67 1.45 -10.74 -3.07
C SER A 67 2.40 -10.68 -4.27
N VAL A 68 1.81 -10.60 -5.47
CA VAL A 68 2.52 -10.24 -6.71
C VAL A 68 1.99 -8.90 -7.23
N LEU A 69 2.89 -8.00 -7.63
CA LEU A 69 2.57 -6.70 -8.21
C LEU A 69 3.17 -6.59 -9.60
N ILE A 70 2.33 -6.43 -10.61
CA ILE A 70 2.72 -6.23 -12.01
C ILE A 70 2.49 -4.77 -12.36
N SER A 71 3.57 -4.00 -12.53
CA SER A 71 3.52 -2.60 -12.96
C SER A 71 4.19 -2.39 -14.33
N GLY A 72 4.97 -3.37 -14.79
CA GLY A 72 5.67 -3.35 -16.07
C GLY A 72 4.72 -3.60 -17.25
N ARG A 73 5.00 -2.94 -18.38
CA ARG A 73 4.38 -3.30 -19.67
C ARG A 73 5.13 -4.47 -20.30
N GLY A 74 4.46 -5.28 -21.11
CA GLY A 74 5.11 -6.42 -21.77
C GLY A 74 5.54 -7.53 -20.81
N VAL A 75 4.90 -7.60 -19.63
CA VAL A 75 5.02 -8.72 -18.70
C VAL A 75 4.03 -9.81 -19.10
N SER A 76 4.49 -11.05 -19.20
CA SER A 76 3.64 -12.21 -19.42
C SER A 76 3.59 -13.08 -18.16
N LEU A 77 2.46 -13.75 -17.94
CA LEU A 77 2.28 -14.69 -16.83
C LEU A 77 1.80 -16.03 -17.38
N SER A 78 2.34 -17.14 -16.88
CA SER A 78 1.81 -18.47 -17.21
C SER A 78 0.52 -18.76 -16.41
N ALA A 79 -0.37 -19.56 -16.99
CA ALA A 79 -1.56 -20.05 -16.29
C ALA A 79 -1.18 -20.82 -15.00
N ASP A 80 -0.04 -21.52 -15.00
CA ASP A 80 0.48 -22.22 -13.83
C ASP A 80 0.93 -21.26 -12.72
N ALA A 81 1.51 -20.10 -13.07
CA ALA A 81 1.85 -19.07 -12.09
C ALA A 81 0.57 -18.48 -11.46
N VAL A 82 -0.43 -18.17 -12.28
CA VAL A 82 -1.74 -17.68 -11.79
C VAL A 82 -2.40 -18.71 -10.87
N ARG A 83 -2.47 -19.98 -11.30
CA ARG A 83 -3.04 -21.06 -10.50
C ARG A 83 -2.29 -21.23 -9.18
N ALA A 84 -0.95 -21.20 -9.21
CA ALA A 84 -0.14 -21.30 -8.00
C ALA A 84 -0.47 -20.20 -6.99
N CYS A 85 -0.51 -18.95 -7.45
CA CYS A 85 -0.85 -17.82 -6.61
C CYS A 85 -2.25 -17.98 -6.02
N CYS A 86 -3.26 -18.30 -6.85
CA CYS A 86 -4.62 -18.47 -6.38
C CYS A 86 -4.79 -19.64 -5.40
N THR A 87 -4.10 -20.78 -5.61
CA THR A 87 -4.16 -21.92 -4.68
C THR A 87 -3.60 -21.56 -3.30
N GLU A 88 -2.50 -20.83 -3.26
CA GLU A 88 -1.87 -20.37 -2.01
C GLU A 88 -2.52 -19.10 -1.43
N GLY A 89 -3.55 -18.57 -2.08
CA GLY A 89 -4.24 -17.34 -1.66
C GLY A 89 -3.45 -16.05 -1.84
N ILE A 90 -2.47 -16.06 -2.74
CA ILE A 90 -1.60 -14.94 -3.08
C ILE A 90 -2.29 -14.09 -4.16
N PRO A 91 -2.71 -12.85 -3.87
CA PRO A 91 -3.29 -11.97 -4.89
C PRO A 91 -2.23 -11.47 -5.88
N ILE A 92 -2.65 -11.30 -7.14
CA ILE A 92 -1.86 -10.66 -8.20
C ILE A 92 -2.50 -9.32 -8.55
N TYR A 93 -1.78 -8.24 -8.36
CA TYR A 93 -2.23 -6.88 -8.64
C TYR A 93 -1.59 -6.34 -9.91
N PHE A 94 -2.35 -5.58 -10.68
CA PHE A 94 -1.88 -4.94 -11.90
C PHE A 94 -2.05 -3.42 -11.81
N LEU A 95 -0.94 -2.69 -11.94
CA LEU A 95 -0.90 -1.23 -11.89
C LEU A 95 -0.48 -0.64 -13.24
N ASP A 96 -1.03 0.53 -13.58
CA ASP A 96 -0.52 1.33 -14.68
C ASP A 96 0.78 2.05 -14.32
N ALA A 97 1.38 2.75 -15.29
CA ALA A 97 2.62 3.51 -15.08
C ALA A 97 2.49 4.69 -14.08
N ARG A 98 1.25 5.06 -13.68
CA ARG A 98 0.96 6.07 -12.65
C ARG A 98 0.63 5.44 -11.30
N GLY A 99 0.79 4.13 -11.16
CA GLY A 99 0.49 3.38 -9.94
C GLY A 99 -1.01 3.14 -9.70
N ARG A 100 -1.88 3.36 -10.69
CA ARG A 100 -3.32 3.13 -10.56
C ARG A 100 -3.63 1.65 -10.80
N PRO A 101 -4.32 0.97 -9.88
CA PRO A 101 -4.72 -0.42 -10.10
C PRO A 101 -5.78 -0.49 -11.21
N TYR A 102 -5.58 -1.37 -12.19
CA TYR A 102 -6.54 -1.63 -13.27
C TYR A 102 -7.10 -3.05 -13.25
N ALA A 103 -6.41 -3.99 -12.60
CA ALA A 103 -6.90 -5.35 -12.40
C ALA A 103 -6.32 -5.97 -11.12
N ALA A 104 -7.01 -6.97 -10.61
CA ALA A 104 -6.52 -7.85 -9.57
C ALA A 104 -7.06 -9.27 -9.79
N LEU A 105 -6.23 -10.27 -9.53
CA LEU A 105 -6.60 -11.69 -9.54
C LEU A 105 -6.57 -12.21 -8.11
N TYR A 106 -7.67 -12.82 -7.71
CA TYR A 106 -7.84 -13.47 -6.41
C TYR A 106 -8.24 -14.92 -6.61
N ALA A 107 -8.03 -15.75 -5.59
CA ALA A 107 -8.58 -17.09 -5.58
C ALA A 107 -10.11 -17.02 -5.62
N ALA A 108 -10.74 -17.87 -6.44
CA ALA A 108 -12.19 -17.91 -6.57
C ALA A 108 -12.89 -18.28 -5.24
N GLY A 109 -12.25 -19.10 -4.40
CA GLY A 109 -12.82 -19.62 -3.16
C GLY A 109 -12.43 -18.90 -1.86
N LEU A 110 -11.48 -17.95 -1.88
CA LEU A 110 -11.00 -17.26 -0.67
C LEU A 110 -11.77 -15.96 -0.39
N THR A 111 -13.05 -15.94 -0.73
CA THR A 111 -13.91 -14.81 -0.41
C THR A 111 -14.79 -15.18 0.78
N GLY A 112 -14.97 -14.26 1.73
CA GLY A 112 -15.64 -14.54 3.01
C GLY A 112 -16.96 -15.31 2.85
N THR A 113 -17.37 -16.02 3.91
CA THR A 113 -18.53 -16.93 3.87
C THR A 113 -19.76 -16.25 3.27
N VAL A 114 -20.64 -17.01 2.60
CA VAL A 114 -21.91 -16.49 2.06
C VAL A 114 -22.70 -15.74 3.14
N LEU A 115 -22.65 -16.23 4.39
CA LEU A 115 -23.24 -15.56 5.55
C LEU A 115 -22.64 -14.16 5.79
N THR A 116 -21.31 -14.03 5.78
CA THR A 116 -20.63 -12.74 5.95
C THR A 116 -21.06 -11.74 4.87
N ARG A 117 -21.11 -12.16 3.60
CA ARG A 117 -21.56 -11.29 2.51
C ARG A 117 -23.01 -10.85 2.67
N ARG A 118 -23.89 -11.77 3.07
CA ARG A 118 -25.30 -11.47 3.35
C ARG A 118 -25.41 -10.42 4.46
N GLU A 119 -24.70 -10.59 5.56
CA GLU A 119 -24.73 -9.62 6.66
C GLU A 119 -24.10 -8.27 6.29
N GLN A 120 -23.07 -8.24 5.44
CA GLN A 120 -22.53 -6.98 4.90
C GLN A 120 -23.56 -6.21 4.08
N LEU A 121 -24.31 -6.90 3.21
CA LEU A 121 -25.37 -6.28 2.40
C LEU A 121 -26.54 -5.80 3.27
N LEU A 122 -26.94 -6.59 4.27
CA LEU A 122 -28.01 -6.21 5.20
C LEU A 122 -27.60 -5.02 6.08
N ALA A 123 -26.37 -5.00 6.58
CA ALA A 123 -25.85 -3.91 7.40
C ALA A 123 -25.91 -2.54 6.71
N TYR A 124 -25.87 -2.50 5.38
CA TYR A 124 -26.04 -1.25 4.62
C TYR A 124 -27.40 -0.59 4.89
N ALA A 125 -28.45 -1.38 5.07
CA ALA A 125 -29.82 -0.93 5.25
C ALA A 125 -30.23 -0.74 6.72
N ASP A 126 -29.29 -0.88 7.66
CA ASP A 126 -29.56 -0.72 9.09
C ASP A 126 -28.44 0.02 9.83
N ARG A 127 -28.59 0.11 11.15
CA ARG A 127 -27.72 0.88 12.03
C ARG A 127 -26.26 0.42 12.01
N ARG A 128 -25.98 -0.86 11.69
CA ARG A 128 -24.62 -1.40 11.63
C ARG A 128 -23.77 -0.68 10.58
N GLY A 129 -24.34 -0.39 9.41
CA GLY A 129 -23.66 0.35 8.34
C GLY A 129 -23.27 1.76 8.76
N LEU A 130 -24.16 2.43 9.50
CA LEU A 130 -23.88 3.76 10.06
C LEU A 130 -22.78 3.70 11.12
N GLU A 131 -22.83 2.74 12.04
CA GLU A 131 -21.79 2.55 13.05
C GLU A 131 -20.41 2.29 12.43
N LEU A 132 -20.36 1.48 11.37
CA LEU A 132 -19.13 1.24 10.61
C LEU A 132 -18.62 2.52 9.92
N ALA A 133 -19.50 3.29 9.26
CA ALA A 133 -19.13 4.54 8.60
C ALA A 133 -18.54 5.56 9.59
N VAL A 134 -19.20 5.74 10.75
CA VAL A 134 -18.70 6.60 11.84
C VAL A 134 -17.38 6.08 12.39
N ALA A 135 -17.23 4.77 12.57
CA ALA A 135 -15.99 4.18 13.04
C ALA A 135 -14.82 4.42 12.06
N PHE A 136 -15.04 4.31 10.76
CA PHE A 136 -14.02 4.61 9.75
C PHE A 136 -13.62 6.09 9.76
N ALA A 137 -14.59 7.02 9.79
CA ALA A 137 -14.31 8.45 9.86
C ALA A 137 -13.56 8.80 11.15
N ARG A 138 -14.00 8.29 12.31
CA ARG A 138 -13.32 8.46 13.60
C ARG A 138 -11.89 7.94 13.57
N GLY A 139 -11.69 6.75 13.01
CA GLY A 139 -10.36 6.14 12.88
C GLY A 139 -9.42 6.99 12.02
N LYS A 140 -9.90 7.45 10.86
CA LYS A 140 -9.13 8.33 9.96
C LYS A 140 -8.71 9.63 10.66
N ILE A 141 -9.66 10.34 11.27
CA ILE A 141 -9.41 11.61 11.97
C ILE A 141 -8.43 11.41 13.14
N THR A 142 -8.64 10.36 13.93
CA THR A 142 -7.76 10.04 15.07
C THR A 142 -6.33 9.76 14.62
N ASN A 143 -6.16 8.98 13.54
CA ASN A 143 -4.85 8.67 12.99
C ASN A 143 -4.17 9.91 12.40
N GLN A 144 -4.90 10.77 11.70
CA GLN A 144 -4.38 12.04 11.16
C GLN A 144 -3.89 12.97 12.28
N ALA A 145 -4.70 13.19 13.31
CA ALA A 145 -4.29 13.97 14.48
C ALA A 145 -3.09 13.33 15.20
N GLY A 146 -3.08 12.00 15.34
CA GLY A 146 -1.96 11.26 15.91
C GLY A 146 -0.66 11.42 15.14
N PHE A 147 -0.73 11.35 13.81
CA PHE A 147 0.42 11.53 12.93
C PHE A 147 0.98 12.96 13.04
N LEU A 148 0.15 14.00 13.06
CA LEU A 148 0.63 15.38 13.26
C LEU A 148 1.38 15.53 14.58
N ARG A 149 0.86 14.96 15.68
CA ARG A 149 1.58 14.97 16.98
C ARG A 149 2.90 14.22 16.91
N TYR A 150 2.94 13.08 16.23
CA TYR A 150 4.17 12.31 16.04
C TYR A 150 5.22 13.11 15.27
N VAL A 151 4.83 13.72 14.14
CA VAL A 151 5.71 14.54 13.32
C VAL A 151 6.19 15.79 14.08
N ALA A 152 5.32 16.40 14.91
CA ALA A 152 5.68 17.53 15.75
C ALA A 152 6.79 17.18 16.76
N LYS A 153 6.74 15.99 17.39
CA LYS A 153 7.66 15.58 18.46
C LYS A 153 9.14 15.80 18.11
N TYR A 154 9.53 15.52 16.87
CA TYR A 154 10.93 15.64 16.42
C TYR A 154 11.36 17.07 16.09
N ARG A 155 10.48 18.05 16.30
CA ARG A 155 10.70 19.47 15.98
C ARG A 155 10.71 20.38 17.19
N GLN A 156 10.47 19.85 18.38
CA GLN A 156 10.32 20.64 19.60
C GLN A 156 11.54 21.56 19.87
N GLU A 157 12.75 21.08 19.58
CA GLU A 157 13.99 21.85 19.75
C GLU A 157 14.45 22.53 18.46
N THR A 158 14.30 21.85 17.32
CA THR A 158 14.85 22.34 16.04
C THR A 158 13.98 23.38 15.35
N ASP A 159 12.67 23.34 15.58
CA ASP A 159 11.68 24.25 14.99
C ASP A 159 10.46 24.39 15.93
N PRO A 160 10.59 25.18 17.02
CA PRO A 160 9.55 25.32 18.03
C PRO A 160 8.24 25.89 17.49
N GLU A 161 8.30 26.76 16.48
CA GLU A 161 7.11 27.36 15.85
C GLU A 161 6.32 26.29 15.09
N LEU A 162 6.97 25.50 14.24
CA LEU A 162 6.31 24.41 13.52
C LEU A 162 5.82 23.32 14.48
N TYR A 163 6.54 23.06 15.58
CA TYR A 163 6.07 22.16 16.64
C TYR A 163 4.73 22.62 17.21
N GLN A 164 4.59 23.89 17.57
CA GLN A 164 3.34 24.45 18.13
C GLN A 164 2.21 24.38 17.09
N GLU A 165 2.49 24.76 15.85
CA GLU A 165 1.48 24.76 14.79
C GLU A 165 0.93 23.35 14.51
N LEU A 166 1.80 22.35 14.44
CA LEU A 166 1.38 20.96 14.21
C LEU A 166 0.57 20.42 15.40
N ARG A 167 0.91 20.81 16.62
CA ARG A 167 0.16 20.45 17.84
C ARG A 167 -1.22 21.11 17.84
N TRP A 168 -1.31 22.37 17.47
CA TRP A 168 -2.58 23.09 17.32
C TRP A 168 -3.47 22.45 16.26
N SER A 169 -2.92 22.24 15.06
CA SER A 169 -3.62 21.59 13.94
C SER A 169 -4.10 20.18 14.31
N ALA A 170 -3.32 19.43 15.09
CA ALA A 170 -3.75 18.12 15.59
C ALA A 170 -4.96 18.20 16.54
N GLY A 171 -5.08 19.29 17.32
CA GLY A 171 -6.25 19.61 18.12
C GLY A 171 -7.47 19.86 17.23
N GLU A 172 -7.36 20.79 16.28
CA GLU A 172 -8.45 21.15 15.37
C GLU A 172 -8.96 19.95 14.54
N VAL A 173 -8.05 19.09 14.06
CA VAL A 173 -8.43 17.85 13.38
C VAL A 173 -9.24 16.96 14.32
N ARG A 174 -8.85 16.84 15.59
CA ARG A 174 -9.53 16.00 16.58
C ARG A 174 -10.89 16.56 16.99
N ASP A 175 -11.10 17.87 16.97
CA ASP A 175 -12.36 18.50 17.38
C ASP A 175 -13.54 18.05 16.50
N HIS A 176 -13.27 17.67 15.25
CA HIS A 176 -14.26 17.09 14.33
C HIS A 176 -14.83 15.74 14.83
N LEU A 177 -14.17 15.06 15.77
CA LEU A 177 -14.71 13.85 16.40
C LEU A 177 -15.96 14.12 17.24
N GLU A 178 -16.07 15.32 17.83
CA GLU A 178 -17.26 15.70 18.58
C GLU A 178 -18.45 15.83 17.63
N GLU A 179 -18.27 16.40 16.43
CA GLU A 179 -19.33 16.46 15.43
C GLU A 179 -19.83 15.07 15.04
N LEU A 180 -18.92 14.11 14.80
CA LEU A 180 -19.29 12.72 14.53
C LEU A 180 -20.09 12.08 15.67
N ARG A 181 -19.78 12.43 16.93
CA ARG A 181 -20.48 11.88 18.10
C ARG A 181 -21.94 12.32 18.19
N HIS A 182 -22.26 13.50 17.68
CA HIS A 182 -23.60 14.08 17.75
C HIS A 182 -24.47 13.79 16.52
N LEU A 183 -23.96 13.05 15.53
CA LEU A 183 -24.73 12.64 14.36
C LEU A 183 -25.94 11.78 14.76
N LYS A 184 -27.10 12.13 14.19
CA LYS A 184 -28.37 11.43 14.42
C LYS A 184 -28.85 10.82 13.11
N GLY A 185 -29.03 9.51 13.09
CA GLY A 185 -29.55 8.78 11.94
C GLY A 185 -29.79 7.31 12.29
N GLY A 186 -30.75 6.69 11.63
CA GLY A 186 -31.02 5.25 11.72
C GLY A 186 -30.12 4.44 10.80
N VAL A 187 -29.81 4.98 9.62
CA VAL A 187 -29.02 4.31 8.57
C VAL A 187 -27.97 5.23 7.95
N VAL A 188 -26.97 4.67 7.26
CA VAL A 188 -25.85 5.44 6.73
C VAL A 188 -26.26 6.48 5.70
N ASP A 189 -27.29 6.20 4.89
CA ASP A 189 -27.70 7.10 3.79
C ASP A 189 -28.32 8.41 4.28
N GLU A 190 -28.90 8.43 5.47
CA GLU A 190 -29.48 9.65 6.06
C GLU A 190 -28.42 10.70 6.41
N VAL A 191 -27.23 10.27 6.84
CA VAL A 191 -26.17 11.15 7.38
C VAL A 191 -24.86 11.07 6.58
N ARG A 192 -24.84 10.36 5.45
CA ARG A 192 -23.62 10.15 4.63
C ARG A 192 -22.94 11.46 4.27
N GLY A 193 -23.74 12.44 3.83
CA GLY A 193 -23.22 13.76 3.45
C GLY A 193 -22.54 14.48 4.62
N GLU A 194 -23.10 14.38 5.83
CA GLU A 194 -22.53 14.96 7.04
C GLU A 194 -21.22 14.28 7.43
N ILE A 195 -21.18 12.94 7.42
CA ILE A 195 -19.95 12.17 7.69
C ILE A 195 -18.83 12.58 6.73
N LEU A 196 -19.13 12.62 5.42
CA LEU A 196 -18.16 13.01 4.39
C LEU A 196 -17.70 14.48 4.56
N SER A 197 -18.60 15.38 4.94
CA SER A 197 -18.28 16.79 5.18
C SER A 197 -17.37 16.96 6.40
N ILE A 198 -17.69 16.31 7.53
CA ILE A 198 -16.87 16.35 8.76
C ILE A 198 -15.47 15.78 8.47
N GLU A 199 -15.41 14.62 7.81
CA GLU A 199 -14.16 13.97 7.42
C GLU A 199 -13.34 14.87 6.48
N GLY A 200 -13.96 15.44 5.44
CA GLY A 200 -13.28 16.31 4.48
C GLY A 200 -12.69 17.57 5.11
N ARG A 201 -13.40 18.19 6.06
CA ARG A 201 -12.87 19.37 6.79
C ARG A 201 -11.69 18.99 7.69
N ALA A 202 -11.78 17.88 8.41
CA ALA A 202 -10.66 17.35 9.20
C ALA A 202 -9.45 17.04 8.31
N ALA A 203 -9.66 16.40 7.15
CA ALA A 203 -8.61 16.10 6.19
C ALA A 203 -7.96 17.37 5.61
N ARG A 204 -8.73 18.42 5.30
CA ARG A 204 -8.18 19.70 4.84
C ARG A 204 -7.21 20.28 5.86
N ARG A 205 -7.63 20.39 7.13
CA ARG A 205 -6.75 20.86 8.23
C ARG A 205 -5.50 20.01 8.37
N TYR A 206 -5.65 18.69 8.27
CA TYR A 206 -4.52 17.77 8.28
C TYR A 206 -3.51 18.02 7.14
N TRP A 207 -3.98 18.15 5.90
CA TRP A 207 -3.11 18.34 4.74
C TRP A 207 -2.46 19.72 4.70
N ASP A 208 -3.17 20.76 5.14
CA ASP A 208 -2.63 22.12 5.29
C ASP A 208 -1.47 22.14 6.29
N ALA A 209 -1.63 21.46 7.43
CA ALA A 209 -0.58 21.32 8.42
C ALA A 209 0.61 20.51 7.89
N LEU A 210 0.33 19.39 7.20
CA LEU A 210 1.38 18.55 6.64
C LEU A 210 2.18 19.26 5.54
N LYS A 211 1.56 20.18 4.79
CA LYS A 211 2.25 20.96 3.74
C LYS A 211 3.43 21.74 4.29
N ARG A 212 3.34 22.23 5.53
CA ARG A 212 4.42 22.96 6.21
C ARG A 212 5.61 22.07 6.59
N VAL A 213 5.40 20.75 6.63
CA VAL A 213 6.44 19.76 6.93
C VAL A 213 7.20 19.36 5.68
N ILE A 214 6.54 19.38 4.52
CA ILE A 214 7.12 18.93 3.26
C ILE A 214 8.03 20.04 2.70
N PRO A 215 9.31 19.75 2.41
CA PRO A 215 10.21 20.74 1.85
C PRO A 215 9.70 21.34 0.54
N GLU A 216 9.83 22.66 0.41
CA GLU A 216 9.31 23.43 -0.73
C GLU A 216 9.84 22.94 -2.10
N ARG A 217 11.06 22.41 -2.14
CA ARG A 217 11.66 21.80 -3.35
C ARG A 217 10.82 20.71 -4.00
N TYR A 218 9.91 20.07 -3.26
CA TYR A 218 9.01 19.06 -3.80
C TYR A 218 7.77 19.65 -4.48
N GLY A 219 7.53 20.97 -4.39
CA GLY A 219 6.43 21.66 -5.06
C GLY A 219 5.05 21.09 -4.73
N TRP A 220 4.86 20.56 -3.53
CA TRP A 220 3.67 19.79 -3.20
C TRP A 220 2.44 20.72 -2.99
N PRO A 221 1.36 20.58 -3.79
CA PRO A 221 0.25 21.53 -3.78
C PRO A 221 -0.66 21.38 -2.55
N GLY A 222 -0.70 20.20 -1.93
CA GLY A 222 -1.73 19.79 -0.98
C GLY A 222 -2.54 18.61 -1.52
N ARG A 223 -3.68 18.28 -0.88
CA ARG A 223 -4.61 17.25 -1.32
C ARG A 223 -6.06 17.68 -1.17
#